data_AF-A0A246G735-F1
#
_entry.id   AF-A0A246G735-F1
#
_cell.length_a   1.000
_cell.length_b   1.000
_cell.length_c   1.000
_cell.angle_alpha   90.00
_cell.angle_beta   90.00
_cell.angle_gamma   90.00
#
_symmetry.space_group_name_H-M   'P 1'
#
loop_
_entity.id
_entity.type
_entity.pdbx_description
1 polymer ?
#
loop_
_entity_poly.entity_id
_entity_poly.type
_entity_poly.pdbx_seq_one_letter_code
_entity_poly.pdbx_strand_id
1 'polypeptide(L)'
;ADTKIAVEFTNITINTSYQLIKGVVETSYNPQAPNISDVEDLSGGNNNQNNNQNNTPILNFPITNVDAIQVNISQGTINITAPNGQITSVPLTPNQPTTLITDNQGNGYEVNNTTGEVKPVNTISEVVTAEEQAKAEFKFEYKGVEFLHKDKLATMLHGKELKIEIKKKNEQIKINTGKAKIKLEDKELNLINESGKFFVTIKADATTLKKEKSKLVVLDSIGKTEMAILNIVTYTAPVVKFSKPDNYAGEFLFDDGFERHTTLKSNAYYKSIVVGKKKEIYYAPVIGLNKGDIATIKVDSNDFNDIARKDPDFKLVFKPSIKNKIKMNKQLELEVSADDLKTLNLILIEALEYINTSETRMLDPILIEVFVKETNENVGIIEYYCSEPIKKQIHLIYTKFKDDKTYPAPFTNFELQNFLNKSSHNQLFIEYVVQSENFEVNEERMIFVNGKNSTNDFFYGLKREKFPKVEKDSEVPEYDYKKDYYFVTDIEKAKTTNEDGSAGSYLGGAHWIGSNGGIHLKTKSPIGETQIELAAHEFGHWIGLPHTFEEKDNYGNVIKKTLPFITIHNSQGESKFNFMDYQVNRKTWFKIQLLNNERTSN
;
A
#
# COMPACT_ATOMS: atom_id res chain seq x y z
N ALA A 1 -38.74 -30.90 -13.96
CA ALA A 1 -37.85 -31.01 -15.14
C ALA A 1 -37.53 -29.59 -15.53
N ASP A 2 -36.28 -29.17 -15.34
CA ASP A 2 -35.89 -27.78 -15.49
C ASP A 2 -35.82 -27.43 -16.99
N THR A 3 -36.46 -26.32 -17.39
CA THR A 3 -36.47 -25.86 -18.78
C THR A 3 -35.14 -25.17 -19.07
N LYS A 4 -34.29 -25.84 -19.86
CA LYS A 4 -32.99 -25.31 -20.28
C LYS A 4 -33.16 -24.30 -21.41
N ILE A 5 -32.69 -23.07 -21.18
CA ILE A 5 -32.75 -21.96 -22.12
C ILE A 5 -31.33 -21.56 -22.54
N ALA A 6 -31.13 -21.30 -23.81
CA ALA A 6 -29.93 -20.67 -24.35
C ALA A 6 -30.20 -19.17 -24.55
N VAL A 7 -29.22 -18.34 -24.22
CA VAL A 7 -29.32 -16.88 -24.33
C VAL A 7 -28.23 -16.41 -25.28
N GLU A 8 -28.61 -15.64 -26.30
CA GLU A 8 -27.70 -15.04 -27.27
C GLU A 8 -27.81 -13.52 -27.21
N PHE A 9 -26.66 -12.84 -27.21
CA PHE A 9 -26.55 -11.39 -27.19
C PHE A 9 -26.06 -10.91 -28.56
N THR A 10 -26.91 -10.22 -29.31
CA THR A 10 -26.59 -9.76 -30.66
C THR A 10 -26.55 -8.23 -30.70
N ASN A 11 -25.56 -7.67 -31.41
CA ASN A 11 -25.41 -6.21 -31.62
C ASN A 11 -25.28 -5.37 -30.32
N ILE A 12 -24.60 -5.90 -29.30
CA ILE A 12 -24.36 -5.20 -28.03
C ILE A 12 -23.40 -4.01 -28.21
N THR A 13 -23.75 -2.86 -27.65
CA THR A 13 -22.86 -1.69 -27.51
C THR A 13 -22.91 -1.20 -26.07
N ILE A 14 -21.75 -1.01 -25.42
CA ILE A 14 -21.61 -0.51 -24.05
C ILE A 14 -20.82 0.81 -24.01
N ASN A 15 -21.08 1.66 -23.01
CA ASN A 15 -20.29 2.89 -22.79
C ASN A 15 -19.03 2.62 -21.92
N THR A 16 -18.19 3.65 -21.75
CA THR A 16 -16.96 3.58 -20.93
C THR A 16 -17.23 3.41 -19.43
N SER A 17 -18.49 3.51 -19.00
CA SER A 17 -18.96 3.19 -17.64
C SER A 17 -19.62 1.81 -17.57
N TYR A 18 -19.42 0.95 -18.58
CA TYR A 18 -19.96 -0.42 -18.67
C TYR A 18 -21.49 -0.53 -18.68
N GLN A 19 -22.20 0.50 -19.16
CA GLN A 19 -23.67 0.47 -19.31
C GLN A 19 -24.08 0.12 -20.74
N LEU A 20 -25.10 -0.73 -20.89
CA LEU A 20 -25.68 -1.11 -22.18
C LEU A 20 -26.37 0.08 -22.86
N ILE A 21 -25.95 0.41 -24.08
CA ILE A 21 -26.51 1.49 -24.91
C ILE A 21 -27.54 0.93 -25.90
N LYS A 22 -27.22 -0.18 -26.59
CA LYS A 22 -28.11 -0.86 -27.54
C LYS A 22 -27.75 -2.34 -27.67
N GLY A 23 -28.71 -3.17 -28.06
CA GLY A 23 -28.52 -4.58 -28.36
C GLY A 23 -29.80 -5.39 -28.26
N VAL A 24 -29.76 -6.65 -28.70
CA VAL A 24 -30.88 -7.61 -28.62
C VAL A 24 -30.44 -8.80 -27.78
N VAL A 25 -31.32 -9.25 -26.88
CA VAL A 25 -31.17 -10.50 -26.13
C VAL A 25 -32.23 -11.46 -26.65
N GLU A 26 -31.80 -12.53 -27.30
CA GLU A 26 -32.69 -13.60 -27.77
C GLU A 26 -32.54 -14.82 -26.85
N THR A 27 -33.69 -15.42 -26.51
CA THR A 27 -33.72 -16.64 -25.71
C THR A 27 -34.38 -17.76 -26.50
N SER A 28 -33.76 -18.93 -26.53
CA SER A 28 -34.28 -20.11 -27.22
C SER A 28 -34.27 -21.33 -26.30
N TYR A 29 -35.18 -22.26 -26.53
CA TYR A 29 -35.19 -23.53 -25.77
C TYR A 29 -34.07 -24.44 -26.30
N ASN A 30 -33.16 -24.86 -25.42
CA ASN A 30 -32.08 -25.77 -25.76
C ASN A 30 -31.87 -26.84 -24.68
N PRO A 31 -32.40 -28.06 -24.86
CA PRO A 31 -32.28 -29.14 -23.88
C PRO A 31 -30.85 -29.67 -23.70
N GLN A 32 -29.93 -29.35 -24.62
CA GLN A 32 -28.52 -29.75 -24.56
C GLN A 32 -27.61 -28.72 -23.88
N ALA A 33 -28.15 -27.56 -23.47
CA ALA A 33 -27.35 -26.57 -22.75
C ALA A 33 -26.83 -27.13 -21.40
N PRO A 34 -25.55 -26.88 -21.04
CA PRO A 34 -25.01 -27.25 -19.74
C PRO A 34 -25.67 -26.41 -18.64
N ASN A 35 -25.68 -26.92 -17.40
CA ASN A 35 -26.11 -26.13 -16.26
C ASN A 35 -25.00 -25.16 -15.89
N ILE A 36 -25.33 -23.89 -15.72
CA ILE A 36 -24.38 -22.89 -15.21
C ILE A 36 -24.29 -23.08 -13.70
N SER A 37 -23.17 -23.61 -13.22
CA SER A 37 -22.91 -23.77 -11.79
C SER A 37 -22.15 -22.59 -11.18
N ASP A 38 -21.45 -21.80 -12.02
CA ASP A 38 -20.67 -20.65 -11.58
C ASP A 38 -20.75 -19.48 -12.58
N VAL A 39 -20.59 -18.25 -12.09
CA VAL A 39 -20.75 -17.02 -12.89
C VAL A 39 -19.59 -16.83 -13.89
N GLU A 40 -18.44 -17.46 -13.65
CA GLU A 40 -17.27 -17.46 -14.56
C GLU A 40 -17.49 -18.24 -15.87
N ASP A 41 -18.48 -19.14 -15.94
CA ASP A 41 -18.81 -19.90 -17.16
C ASP A 41 -19.41 -19.01 -18.29
N LEU A 42 -19.80 -17.78 -17.97
CA LEU A 42 -20.47 -16.84 -18.89
C LEU A 42 -19.51 -15.96 -19.72
N SER A 43 -18.19 -15.95 -19.43
CA SER A 43 -17.24 -15.04 -20.11
C SER A 43 -16.57 -15.61 -21.37
N GLY A 44 -17.06 -16.73 -21.92
CA GLY A 44 -16.85 -17.18 -23.30
C GLY A 44 -15.41 -17.20 -23.83
N GLY A 45 -14.77 -18.38 -23.80
CA GLY A 45 -13.47 -18.58 -24.45
C GLY A 45 -12.98 -20.04 -24.53
N ASN A 46 -13.63 -20.82 -25.41
CA ASN A 46 -13.21 -22.11 -26.00
C ASN A 46 -13.14 -23.40 -25.17
N ASN A 47 -14.11 -24.26 -25.51
CA ASN A 47 -14.06 -25.71 -25.45
C ASN A 47 -12.79 -26.29 -26.08
N ASN A 48 -11.87 -26.76 -25.24
CA ASN A 48 -11.12 -28.00 -25.49
C ASN A 48 -10.63 -28.55 -24.15
N GLN A 49 -11.20 -29.69 -23.78
CA GLN A 49 -10.72 -30.70 -22.83
C GLN A 49 -9.91 -30.23 -21.60
N ASN A 50 -10.56 -30.38 -20.43
CA ASN A 50 -9.99 -30.85 -19.17
C ASN A 50 -8.62 -30.28 -18.76
N ASN A 51 -8.62 -29.31 -17.84
CA ASN A 51 -8.11 -29.49 -16.47
C ASN A 51 -7.91 -28.12 -15.80
N ASN A 52 -8.88 -27.67 -15.00
CA ASN A 52 -8.66 -26.66 -13.97
C ASN A 52 -9.17 -27.20 -12.61
N GLN A 53 -8.61 -28.33 -12.19
CA GLN A 53 -8.07 -28.34 -10.83
C GLN A 53 -6.76 -27.56 -10.88
N ASN A 54 -6.28 -27.00 -9.76
CA ASN A 54 -4.93 -26.44 -9.67
C ASN A 54 -3.89 -27.47 -10.17
N ASN A 55 -3.62 -27.49 -11.46
CA ASN A 55 -2.70 -28.41 -12.09
C ASN A 55 -1.33 -27.77 -12.01
N THR A 56 -0.74 -27.82 -10.82
CA THR A 56 0.72 -27.96 -10.78
C THR A 56 1.03 -29.18 -11.67
N PRO A 57 1.82 -29.05 -12.75
CA PRO A 57 2.14 -30.19 -13.58
C PRO A 57 2.87 -31.22 -12.72
N ILE A 58 2.16 -32.30 -12.37
CA ILE A 58 2.73 -33.44 -11.66
C ILE A 58 3.36 -34.33 -12.72
N LEU A 59 4.69 -34.41 -12.72
CA LEU A 59 5.42 -35.33 -13.57
C LEU A 59 5.20 -36.76 -13.08
N ASN A 60 5.20 -37.72 -13.99
CA ASN A 60 5.09 -39.15 -13.64
C ASN A 60 6.46 -39.81 -13.38
N PHE A 61 7.54 -39.04 -13.33
CA PHE A 61 8.92 -39.49 -13.05
C PHE A 61 9.60 -38.56 -12.04
N PRO A 62 10.66 -39.04 -11.35
CA PRO A 62 11.42 -38.23 -10.40
C PRO A 62 12.40 -37.29 -11.12
N ILE A 63 12.64 -36.11 -10.56
CA ILE A 63 13.66 -35.17 -11.04
C ILE A 63 14.96 -35.45 -10.27
N THR A 64 15.99 -35.94 -10.96
CA THR A 64 17.23 -36.41 -10.31
C THR A 64 18.17 -35.28 -9.92
N ASN A 65 18.13 -34.13 -10.62
CA ASN A 65 18.83 -32.90 -10.28
C ASN A 65 18.12 -31.67 -10.89
N VAL A 66 18.41 -30.47 -10.39
CA VAL A 66 17.82 -29.22 -10.90
C VAL A 66 18.21 -28.92 -12.36
N ASP A 67 19.37 -29.41 -12.81
CA ASP A 67 19.86 -29.21 -14.19
C ASP A 67 19.00 -29.93 -15.24
N ALA A 68 18.17 -30.89 -14.80
CA ALA A 68 17.19 -31.55 -15.65
C ALA A 68 16.03 -30.62 -16.07
N ILE A 69 15.87 -29.46 -15.43
CA ILE A 69 14.83 -28.47 -15.71
C ILE A 69 15.47 -27.30 -16.48
N GLN A 70 15.06 -27.10 -17.74
CA GLN A 70 15.58 -26.05 -18.61
C GLN A 70 14.45 -25.16 -19.12
N VAL A 71 14.56 -23.86 -18.88
CA VAL A 71 13.57 -22.89 -19.36
C VAL A 71 13.91 -22.44 -20.77
N ASN A 72 12.96 -22.60 -21.68
CA ASN A 72 13.02 -22.09 -23.04
C ASN A 72 12.09 -20.90 -23.20
N ILE A 73 12.63 -19.70 -22.92
CA ILE A 73 11.88 -18.43 -22.94
C ILE A 73 11.36 -18.12 -24.36
N SER A 74 12.13 -18.43 -25.40
CA SER A 74 11.73 -18.14 -26.79
C SER A 74 10.61 -19.04 -27.30
N GLN A 75 10.47 -20.24 -26.73
CA GLN A 75 9.38 -21.17 -27.02
C GLN A 75 8.23 -21.11 -26.01
N GLY A 76 8.37 -20.33 -24.94
CA GLY A 76 7.36 -20.22 -23.90
C GLY A 76 7.15 -21.49 -23.07
N THR A 77 8.20 -22.32 -22.89
CA THR A 77 8.09 -23.63 -22.22
C THR A 77 9.22 -23.90 -21.22
N ILE A 78 8.98 -24.84 -20.31
CA ILE A 78 9.96 -25.45 -19.42
C ILE A 78 10.13 -26.91 -19.85
N ASN A 79 11.35 -27.29 -20.25
CA ASN A 79 11.71 -28.63 -20.66
C ASN A 79 12.32 -29.40 -19.49
N ILE A 80 11.78 -30.58 -19.20
CA ILE A 80 12.19 -31.40 -18.06
C ILE A 80 12.66 -32.75 -18.57
N THR A 81 13.92 -33.10 -18.30
CA THR A 81 14.55 -34.33 -18.76
C THR A 81 14.34 -35.45 -17.73
N ALA A 82 13.62 -36.49 -18.11
CA ALA A 82 13.42 -37.68 -17.30
C ALA A 82 14.72 -38.51 -17.19
N PRO A 83 14.87 -39.39 -16.17
CA PRO A 83 16.05 -40.23 -16.00
C PRO A 83 16.38 -41.14 -17.18
N ASN A 84 15.38 -41.46 -18.02
CA ASN A 84 15.53 -42.25 -19.24
C ASN A 84 15.93 -41.40 -20.48
N GLY A 85 16.16 -40.09 -20.31
CA GLY A 85 16.52 -39.15 -21.37
C GLY A 85 15.33 -38.55 -22.13
N GLN A 86 14.09 -38.89 -21.78
CA GLN A 86 12.89 -38.32 -22.42
C GLN A 86 12.61 -36.90 -21.92
N ILE A 87 12.25 -35.97 -22.81
CA ILE A 87 11.94 -34.58 -22.45
C ILE A 87 10.42 -34.38 -22.37
N THR A 88 9.95 -33.79 -21.29
CA THR A 88 8.56 -33.32 -21.09
C THR A 88 8.52 -31.80 -21.06
N SER A 89 7.65 -31.17 -21.86
CA SER A 89 7.53 -29.70 -21.92
C SER A 89 6.29 -29.22 -21.18
N VAL A 90 6.46 -28.25 -20.28
CA VAL A 90 5.40 -27.55 -19.56
C VAL A 90 5.29 -26.12 -20.10
N PRO A 91 4.10 -25.63 -20.47
CA PRO A 91 3.95 -24.24 -20.93
C PRO A 91 4.18 -23.25 -19.78
N LEU A 92 4.82 -22.11 -20.08
CA LEU A 92 4.90 -20.99 -19.14
C LEU A 92 3.51 -20.37 -18.96
N THR A 93 3.11 -20.13 -17.72
CA THR A 93 1.84 -19.46 -17.41
C THR A 93 1.94 -17.96 -17.73
N PRO A 94 1.13 -17.41 -18.66
CA PRO A 94 1.11 -15.98 -18.92
C PRO A 94 0.72 -15.21 -17.65
N ASN A 95 1.42 -14.12 -17.34
CA ASN A 95 1.19 -13.23 -16.19
C ASN A 95 1.57 -13.77 -14.79
N GLN A 96 2.33 -14.88 -14.69
CA GLN A 96 2.95 -15.29 -13.43
C GLN A 96 4.49 -15.18 -13.49
N PRO A 97 5.14 -14.65 -12.44
CA PRO A 97 6.60 -14.51 -12.41
C PRO A 97 7.31 -15.86 -12.26
N THR A 98 6.63 -16.86 -11.70
CA THR A 98 7.19 -18.20 -11.46
C THR A 98 6.19 -19.30 -11.82
N THR A 99 6.69 -20.49 -12.15
CA THR A 99 5.91 -21.72 -12.39
C THR A 99 6.35 -22.78 -11.39
N LEU A 100 5.41 -23.41 -10.68
CA LEU A 100 5.69 -24.53 -9.78
C LEU A 100 5.61 -25.85 -10.53
N ILE A 101 6.64 -26.68 -10.44
CA ILE A 101 6.70 -28.05 -10.96
C ILE A 101 6.73 -29.00 -9.78
N THR A 102 6.03 -30.13 -9.86
CA THR A 102 6.10 -31.18 -8.83
C THR A 102 6.44 -32.51 -9.49
N ASP A 103 7.44 -33.20 -8.96
CA ASP A 103 7.80 -34.54 -9.45
C ASP A 103 6.87 -35.63 -8.86
N ASN A 104 7.03 -36.88 -9.31
CA ASN A 104 6.21 -38.00 -8.80
C ASN A 104 6.52 -38.39 -7.35
N GLN A 105 7.53 -37.78 -6.72
CA GLN A 105 7.92 -37.97 -5.32
C GLN A 105 7.38 -36.84 -4.42
N GLY A 106 6.75 -35.83 -4.99
CA GLY A 106 6.21 -34.67 -4.28
C GLY A 106 7.22 -33.55 -4.03
N ASN A 107 8.41 -33.62 -4.65
CA ASN A 107 9.39 -32.54 -4.59
C ASN A 107 8.92 -31.38 -5.47
N GLY A 108 8.85 -30.18 -4.90
CA GLY A 108 8.46 -28.96 -5.59
C GLY A 108 9.66 -28.19 -6.12
N TYR A 109 9.54 -27.61 -7.31
CA TYR A 109 10.54 -26.77 -7.93
C TYR A 109 9.87 -25.50 -8.45
N GLU A 110 10.24 -24.36 -7.89
CA GLU A 110 9.79 -23.06 -8.39
C GLU A 110 10.76 -22.59 -9.47
N VAL A 111 10.22 -22.35 -10.66
CA VAL A 111 10.99 -21.94 -11.83
C VAL A 111 10.65 -20.49 -12.14
N ASN A 112 11.65 -19.62 -12.17
CA ASN A 112 11.46 -18.24 -12.58
C ASN A 112 11.25 -18.16 -14.09
N ASN A 113 10.09 -17.66 -14.50
CA ASN A 113 9.65 -17.64 -15.90
C ASN A 113 10.46 -16.63 -16.75
N THR A 114 11.23 -15.74 -16.13
CA THR A 114 12.04 -14.70 -16.79
C THR A 114 13.54 -14.99 -16.74
N THR A 115 14.06 -15.52 -15.63
CA THR A 115 15.50 -15.76 -15.45
C THR A 115 15.91 -17.19 -15.72
N GLY A 116 14.96 -18.13 -15.73
CA GLY A 116 15.25 -19.57 -15.82
C GLY A 116 15.82 -20.18 -14.54
N GLU A 117 15.92 -19.40 -13.46
CA GLU A 117 16.41 -19.88 -12.16
C GLU A 117 15.43 -20.89 -11.56
N VAL A 118 15.96 -22.06 -11.17
CA VAL A 118 15.19 -23.14 -10.54
C VAL A 118 15.54 -23.18 -9.05
N LYS A 119 14.52 -23.03 -8.20
CA LYS A 119 14.66 -23.14 -6.74
C LYS A 119 13.89 -24.36 -6.24
N PRO A 120 14.53 -25.31 -5.55
CA PRO A 120 13.80 -26.36 -4.85
C PRO A 120 12.93 -25.71 -3.76
N VAL A 121 11.64 -26.02 -3.78
CA VAL A 121 10.67 -25.59 -2.77
C VAL A 121 10.46 -26.76 -1.83
N ASN A 122 10.68 -26.53 -0.53
CA ASN A 122 10.28 -27.49 0.50
C ASN A 122 8.75 -27.50 0.63
N THR A 123 8.05 -28.11 -0.33
CA THR A 123 6.70 -28.60 -0.09
C THR A 123 6.81 -29.82 0.82
N ILE A 124 6.78 -29.59 2.14
CA ILE A 124 6.48 -30.65 3.10
C ILE A 124 4.99 -30.98 2.94
N SER A 125 4.65 -31.68 1.87
CA SER A 125 3.38 -32.36 1.71
C SER A 125 3.72 -33.84 1.59
N GLU A 126 3.65 -34.55 2.72
CA GLU A 126 3.42 -36.00 2.66
C GLU A 126 2.17 -36.18 1.80
N VAL A 127 2.31 -36.63 0.55
CA VAL A 127 1.15 -36.91 -0.32
C VAL A 127 0.45 -38.12 0.28
N VAL A 128 -0.62 -37.88 1.03
CA VAL A 128 -1.46 -38.93 1.59
C VAL A 128 -2.34 -39.46 0.47
N THR A 129 -2.19 -40.73 0.11
CA THR A 129 -3.01 -41.32 -0.96
C THR A 129 -4.47 -41.46 -0.49
N ALA A 130 -5.42 -41.39 -1.43
CA ALA A 130 -6.84 -41.62 -1.13
C ALA A 130 -7.08 -42.99 -0.47
N GLU A 131 -6.26 -44.00 -0.81
CA GLU A 131 -6.27 -45.32 -0.16
C GLU A 131 -5.78 -45.28 1.29
N GLU A 132 -4.80 -44.45 1.62
CA GLU A 132 -4.29 -44.28 2.98
C GLU A 132 -5.27 -43.49 3.85
N GLN A 133 -5.94 -42.47 3.29
CA GLN A 133 -7.07 -41.82 3.95
C GLN A 133 -8.27 -42.76 4.13
N ALA A 134 -8.51 -43.69 3.19
CA ALA A 134 -9.60 -44.67 3.27
C ALA A 134 -9.46 -45.60 4.49
N LYS A 135 -8.24 -45.99 4.85
CA LYS A 135 -7.90 -46.91 5.94
C LYS A 135 -8.07 -46.31 7.35
N ALA A 136 -8.13 -44.99 7.47
CA ALA A 136 -8.28 -44.35 8.77
C ALA A 136 -9.67 -44.58 9.36
N GLU A 137 -9.71 -44.92 10.64
CA GLU A 137 -10.96 -45.25 11.35
C GLU A 137 -11.50 -44.05 12.15
N PHE A 138 -10.64 -43.08 12.43
CA PHE A 138 -11.00 -41.84 13.10
C PHE A 138 -10.74 -40.63 12.21
N LYS A 139 -11.47 -39.55 12.52
CA LYS A 139 -11.27 -38.19 12.04
C LYS A 139 -11.28 -37.23 13.22
N PHE A 140 -10.78 -36.02 13.01
CA PHE A 140 -10.70 -35.00 14.03
C PHE A 140 -11.65 -33.85 13.68
N GLU A 141 -12.17 -33.16 14.67
CA GLU A 141 -12.89 -31.91 14.47
C GLU A 141 -12.38 -30.85 15.42
N TYR A 142 -12.15 -29.65 14.89
CA TYR A 142 -11.79 -28.48 15.66
C TYR A 142 -12.60 -27.29 15.17
N LYS A 143 -13.36 -26.66 16.07
CA LYS A 143 -14.21 -25.48 15.77
C LYS A 143 -15.18 -25.68 14.59
N GLY A 144 -15.68 -26.90 14.39
CA GLY A 144 -16.59 -27.25 13.30
C GLY A 144 -15.89 -27.52 11.96
N VAL A 145 -14.56 -27.47 11.91
CA VAL A 145 -13.77 -27.92 10.75
C VAL A 145 -13.32 -29.35 10.98
N GLU A 146 -13.60 -30.23 10.01
CA GLU A 146 -13.19 -31.63 10.04
C GLU A 146 -11.80 -31.82 9.41
N PHE A 147 -11.00 -32.68 10.02
CA PHE A 147 -9.66 -33.06 9.56
C PHE A 147 -9.56 -34.57 9.47
N LEU A 148 -9.16 -35.06 8.31
CA LEU A 148 -8.94 -36.48 8.02
C LEU A 148 -7.52 -36.91 8.43
N HIS A 149 -7.22 -38.18 8.21
CA HIS A 149 -5.91 -38.74 8.52
C HIS A 149 -4.79 -38.03 7.76
N LYS A 150 -3.77 -37.62 8.52
CA LYS A 150 -2.60 -36.84 8.14
C LYS A 150 -2.90 -35.43 7.63
N ASP A 151 -4.14 -34.94 7.78
CA ASP A 151 -4.45 -33.54 7.53
C ASP A 151 -3.69 -32.62 8.49
N LYS A 152 -3.65 -31.33 8.13
CA LYS A 152 -2.95 -30.29 8.87
C LYS A 152 -3.96 -29.38 9.56
N LEU A 153 -3.87 -29.28 10.89
CA LEU A 153 -4.47 -28.21 11.68
C LEU A 153 -3.37 -27.18 11.94
N ALA A 154 -3.55 -25.93 11.52
CA ALA A 154 -2.61 -24.87 11.82
C ALA A 154 -2.97 -24.13 13.10
N THR A 155 -1.98 -23.62 13.82
CA THR A 155 -2.17 -22.80 15.02
C THR A 155 -0.99 -21.87 15.26
N MET A 156 -1.22 -20.69 15.82
CA MET A 156 -0.15 -19.90 16.45
C MET A 156 0.15 -20.41 17.86
N LEU A 157 1.33 -20.08 18.38
CA LEU A 157 1.71 -20.38 19.78
C LEU A 157 1.13 -19.33 20.74
N HIS A 158 -0.19 -19.26 20.83
CA HIS A 158 -0.93 -18.27 21.64
C HIS A 158 -1.17 -18.70 23.10
N GLY A 159 -0.74 -19.90 23.49
CA GLY A 159 -0.83 -20.42 24.86
C GLY A 159 -2.23 -20.86 25.32
N LYS A 160 -3.25 -20.77 24.45
CA LYS A 160 -4.61 -21.25 24.74
C LYS A 160 -4.73 -22.73 24.40
N GLU A 161 -5.80 -23.35 24.89
CA GLU A 161 -6.09 -24.76 24.68
C GLU A 161 -6.80 -25.03 23.35
N LEU A 162 -6.24 -25.96 22.58
CA LEU A 162 -6.87 -26.58 21.42
C LEU A 162 -7.69 -27.76 21.92
N LYS A 163 -9.01 -27.61 21.94
CA LYS A 163 -9.96 -28.69 22.26
C LYS A 163 -10.39 -29.40 20.98
N ILE A 164 -9.78 -30.54 20.70
CA ILE A 164 -9.96 -31.30 19.45
C ILE A 164 -10.86 -32.50 19.73
N GLU A 165 -11.97 -32.62 19.00
CA GLU A 165 -12.87 -33.76 19.06
C GLU A 165 -12.32 -34.93 18.23
N ILE A 166 -12.41 -36.14 18.77
CA ILE A 166 -12.04 -37.38 18.08
C ILE A 166 -13.34 -38.11 17.71
N LYS A 167 -13.61 -38.20 16.41
CA LYS A 167 -14.82 -38.80 15.86
C LYS A 167 -14.49 -40.06 15.08
N LYS A 168 -15.39 -41.02 15.08
CA LYS A 168 -15.33 -42.10 14.09
C LYS A 168 -15.50 -41.50 12.71
N LYS A 169 -14.77 -42.04 11.73
CA LYS A 169 -14.90 -41.59 10.34
C LYS A 169 -16.30 -41.85 9.78
N ASN A 170 -16.90 -42.99 10.13
CA ASN A 170 -18.27 -43.35 9.82
C ASN A 170 -18.87 -44.26 10.91
N GLU A 171 -20.20 -44.42 10.90
CA GLU A 171 -20.93 -45.19 11.91
C GLU A 171 -20.71 -46.71 11.83
N GLN A 172 -20.20 -47.23 10.71
CA GLN A 172 -19.96 -48.66 10.53
C GLN A 172 -18.74 -49.17 11.31
N ILE A 173 -17.89 -48.26 11.79
CA ILE A 173 -16.69 -48.58 12.58
C ILE A 173 -17.10 -49.01 13.99
N LYS A 174 -16.84 -50.29 14.30
CA LYS A 174 -17.24 -50.92 15.58
C LYS A 174 -16.35 -50.57 16.77
N ILE A 175 -15.26 -49.86 16.56
CA ILE A 175 -14.28 -49.55 17.61
C ILE A 175 -14.86 -48.57 18.62
N ASN A 176 -14.57 -48.76 19.90
CA ASN A 176 -14.99 -47.83 20.94
C ASN A 176 -13.96 -46.70 21.09
N THR A 177 -14.35 -45.47 20.71
CA THR A 177 -13.52 -44.27 20.84
C THR A 177 -12.97 -44.07 22.24
N GLY A 178 -13.77 -44.38 23.28
CA GLY A 178 -13.37 -44.25 24.69
C GLY A 178 -12.28 -45.21 25.15
N LYS A 179 -11.91 -46.20 24.32
CA LYS A 179 -10.81 -47.13 24.60
C LYS A 179 -9.55 -46.83 23.77
N ALA A 180 -9.59 -45.87 22.85
CA ALA A 180 -8.43 -45.49 22.06
C ALA A 180 -7.37 -44.80 22.95
N LYS A 181 -6.10 -45.04 22.64
CA LYS A 181 -4.99 -44.31 23.28
C LYS A 181 -4.58 -43.15 22.42
N ILE A 182 -4.45 -41.96 23.00
CA ILE A 182 -4.08 -40.76 22.26
C ILE A 182 -2.69 -40.32 22.67
N LYS A 183 -1.84 -40.02 21.68
CA LYS A 183 -0.51 -39.47 21.92
C LYS A 183 -0.30 -38.19 21.15
N LEU A 184 0.33 -37.20 21.80
CA LEU A 184 0.97 -36.09 21.12
C LEU A 184 2.47 -36.34 21.13
N GLU A 185 3.04 -36.59 19.96
CA GLU A 185 4.39 -37.14 19.85
C GLU A 185 4.51 -38.44 20.68
N ASP A 186 5.42 -38.47 21.66
CA ASP A 186 5.63 -39.61 22.54
C ASP A 186 4.81 -39.53 23.84
N LYS A 187 4.08 -38.43 24.08
CA LYS A 187 3.37 -38.18 25.33
C LYS A 187 1.90 -38.62 25.22
N GLU A 188 1.48 -39.52 26.11
CA GLU A 188 0.08 -39.95 26.22
C GLU A 188 -0.81 -38.80 26.76
N LEU A 189 -1.97 -38.62 26.13
CA LEU A 189 -2.97 -37.61 26.48
C LEU A 189 -4.23 -38.29 27.02
N ASN A 190 -4.87 -37.62 27.99
CA ASN A 190 -6.15 -38.08 28.52
C ASN A 190 -7.28 -37.75 27.54
N LEU A 191 -8.11 -38.76 27.26
CA LEU A 191 -9.34 -38.58 26.50
C LEU A 191 -10.47 -38.15 27.45
N ILE A 192 -11.08 -37.02 27.15
CA ILE A 192 -12.16 -36.41 27.94
C ILE A 192 -13.50 -36.78 27.28
N ASN A 193 -14.44 -37.32 28.04
CA ASN A 193 -15.80 -37.58 27.56
C ASN A 193 -16.75 -36.50 28.07
N GLU A 194 -17.36 -35.75 27.16
CA GLU A 194 -18.39 -34.77 27.47
C GLU A 194 -19.63 -35.06 26.63
N SER A 195 -20.74 -35.40 27.28
CA SER A 195 -22.03 -35.66 26.62
C SER A 195 -21.94 -36.70 25.49
N GLY A 196 -21.11 -37.73 25.65
CA GLY A 196 -20.93 -38.80 24.66
C GLY A 196 -19.95 -38.46 23.52
N LYS A 197 -19.35 -37.27 23.54
CA LYS A 197 -18.30 -36.85 22.62
C LYS A 197 -16.93 -36.95 23.29
N PHE A 198 -15.91 -37.29 22.51
CA PHE A 198 -14.57 -37.54 23.02
C PHE A 198 -13.61 -36.45 22.55
N PHE A 199 -12.89 -35.83 23.47
CA PHE A 199 -12.00 -34.71 23.21
C PHE A 199 -10.60 -34.96 23.75
N VAL A 200 -9.63 -34.30 23.15
CA VAL A 200 -8.33 -34.05 23.74
C VAL A 200 -8.07 -32.55 23.82
N THR A 201 -7.31 -32.15 24.82
CA THR A 201 -6.95 -30.75 25.04
C THR A 201 -5.45 -30.60 24.97
N ILE A 202 -4.98 -29.71 24.09
CA ILE A 202 -3.55 -29.49 23.83
C ILE A 202 -3.27 -28.00 23.97
N LYS A 203 -2.31 -27.62 24.82
CA LYS A 203 -1.94 -26.22 24.97
C LYS A 203 -1.08 -25.77 23.79
N ALA A 204 -1.47 -24.69 23.11
CA ALA A 204 -0.73 -24.16 21.97
C ALA A 204 0.47 -23.30 22.41
N ASP A 205 1.47 -23.90 23.05
CA ASP A 205 2.70 -23.22 23.48
C ASP A 205 3.97 -23.98 23.08
N ALA A 206 5.12 -23.30 23.17
CA ALA A 206 6.42 -23.86 22.78
C ALA A 206 6.88 -25.03 23.65
N THR A 207 6.23 -25.29 24.79
CA THR A 207 6.55 -26.44 25.67
C THR A 207 5.78 -27.70 25.29
N THR A 208 4.64 -27.53 24.61
CA THR A 208 3.72 -28.61 24.23
C THR A 208 3.82 -28.93 22.74
N LEU A 209 3.93 -27.90 21.89
CA LEU A 209 4.02 -28.04 20.44
C LEU A 209 5.43 -27.69 19.94
N LYS A 210 5.90 -28.48 18.98
CA LYS A 210 7.13 -28.20 18.22
C LYS A 210 6.90 -27.02 17.27
N LYS A 211 7.96 -26.24 17.03
CA LYS A 211 7.98 -24.99 16.23
C LYS A 211 7.63 -25.15 14.73
N GLU A 212 7.43 -26.38 14.28
CA GLU A 212 7.07 -26.66 12.88
C GLU A 212 5.87 -27.60 12.85
N LYS A 213 6.02 -28.83 13.33
CA LYS A 213 4.98 -29.86 13.24
C LYS A 213 4.98 -30.71 14.50
N SER A 214 3.79 -30.91 15.05
CA SER A 214 3.51 -31.89 16.09
C SER A 214 2.49 -32.92 15.59
N LYS A 215 2.64 -34.19 15.94
CA LYS A 215 1.77 -35.30 15.52
C LYS A 215 0.87 -35.71 16.67
N LEU A 216 -0.43 -35.56 16.49
CA LEU A 216 -1.45 -36.14 17.35
C LEU A 216 -1.88 -37.48 16.73
N VAL A 217 -1.67 -38.58 17.45
CA VAL A 217 -1.92 -39.93 16.95
C VAL A 217 -3.00 -40.61 17.79
N VAL A 218 -3.98 -41.18 17.10
CA VAL A 218 -4.97 -42.09 17.68
C VAL A 218 -4.47 -43.51 17.47
N LEU A 219 -4.29 -44.24 18.56
CA LEU A 219 -3.86 -45.63 18.58
C LEU A 219 -5.00 -46.53 19.05
N ASP A 220 -4.91 -47.81 18.69
CA ASP A 220 -5.78 -48.85 19.23
C ASP A 220 -5.68 -48.96 20.76
N SER A 221 -6.56 -49.76 21.37
CA SER A 221 -6.63 -49.89 22.83
C SER A 221 -5.36 -50.47 23.46
N ILE A 222 -4.51 -51.15 22.68
CA ILE A 222 -3.25 -51.71 23.13
C ILE A 222 -2.04 -50.81 22.82
N GLY A 223 -2.25 -49.71 22.09
CA GLY A 223 -1.25 -48.72 21.71
C GLY A 223 -0.30 -49.17 20.59
N LYS A 224 -0.69 -50.14 19.74
CA LYS A 224 0.19 -50.72 18.70
C LYS A 224 -0.11 -50.23 17.30
N THR A 225 -1.39 -50.14 16.94
CA THR A 225 -1.79 -49.76 15.57
C THR A 225 -2.23 -48.30 15.51
N GLU A 226 -1.67 -47.55 14.56
CA GLU A 226 -2.11 -46.19 14.23
C GLU A 226 -3.44 -46.21 13.47
N MET A 227 -4.40 -45.44 13.96
CA MET A 227 -5.77 -45.42 13.47
C MET A 227 -6.14 -44.10 12.81
N ALA A 228 -5.54 -43.01 13.29
CA ALA A 228 -5.61 -41.68 12.69
C ALA A 228 -4.43 -40.82 13.17
N ILE A 229 -4.02 -39.85 12.34
CA ILE A 229 -2.97 -38.88 12.66
C ILE A 229 -3.51 -37.51 12.31
N LEU A 230 -3.30 -36.51 13.17
CA LEU A 230 -3.48 -35.10 12.87
C LEU A 230 -2.14 -34.40 13.01
N ASN A 231 -1.74 -33.67 11.97
CA ASN A 231 -0.53 -32.87 11.99
C ASN A 231 -0.87 -31.45 12.48
N ILE A 232 -0.47 -31.11 13.69
CA ILE A 232 -0.62 -29.76 14.24
C ILE A 232 0.60 -28.94 13.82
N VAL A 233 0.41 -27.97 12.93
CA VAL A 233 1.50 -27.18 12.32
C VAL A 233 1.49 -25.78 12.92
N THR A 234 2.63 -25.32 13.42
CA THR A 234 2.71 -23.98 14.03
C THR A 234 3.25 -22.95 13.06
N TYR A 235 2.72 -21.74 13.10
CA TYR A 235 3.19 -20.63 12.29
C TYR A 235 3.35 -19.34 13.11
N THR A 236 3.99 -18.33 12.52
CA THR A 236 4.18 -17.00 13.11
C THR A 236 3.19 -16.03 12.50
N ALA A 237 2.82 -15.00 13.27
CA ALA A 237 1.98 -13.92 12.79
C ALA A 237 2.55 -13.28 11.50
N PRO A 238 1.68 -12.87 10.55
CA PRO A 238 2.11 -12.11 9.37
C PRO A 238 2.71 -10.76 9.75
N VAL A 239 3.35 -10.12 8.78
CA VAL A 239 3.56 -8.66 8.81
C VAL A 239 2.62 -8.05 7.79
N VAL A 240 1.84 -7.06 8.22
CA VAL A 240 0.93 -6.31 7.33
C VAL A 240 1.54 -4.95 7.05
N LYS A 241 1.94 -4.76 5.79
CA LYS A 241 2.58 -3.53 5.31
C LYS A 241 1.59 -2.71 4.51
N PHE A 242 1.73 -1.39 4.57
CA PHE A 242 0.87 -0.45 3.87
C PHE A 242 1.69 0.41 2.93
N SER A 243 1.19 0.62 1.71
CA SER A 243 1.81 1.49 0.72
C SER A 243 0.77 2.28 -0.07
N LYS A 244 1.22 3.32 -0.76
CA LYS A 244 0.37 4.11 -1.66
C LYS A 244 -0.04 3.31 -2.89
N PRO A 245 -1.18 3.62 -3.51
CA PRO A 245 -1.58 3.02 -4.78
C PRO A 245 -0.64 3.44 -5.92
N ASP A 246 -0.58 2.66 -7.01
CA ASP A 246 0.35 2.93 -8.12
C ASP A 246 0.06 4.26 -8.83
N ASN A 247 -1.21 4.65 -8.86
CA ASN A 247 -1.71 5.87 -9.49
C ASN A 247 -1.83 7.05 -8.52
N TYR A 248 -1.17 7.01 -7.36
CA TYR A 248 -1.20 8.09 -6.39
C TYR A 248 -0.77 9.44 -7.02
N ALA A 249 -1.63 10.44 -6.87
CA ALA A 249 -1.52 11.76 -7.48
C ALA A 249 -1.38 12.90 -6.46
N GLY A 250 -1.26 12.59 -5.17
CA GLY A 250 -1.17 13.57 -4.08
C GLY A 250 -2.52 14.01 -3.54
N GLU A 251 -3.58 13.23 -3.79
CA GLU A 251 -4.95 13.58 -3.45
C GLU A 251 -5.26 13.57 -1.95
N PHE A 252 -4.42 12.91 -1.16
CA PHE A 252 -4.38 12.93 0.30
C PHE A 252 -2.93 12.85 0.77
N LEU A 253 -2.64 13.05 2.06
CA LEU A 253 -1.29 12.85 2.57
C LEU A 253 -1.00 11.35 2.67
N PHE A 254 0.03 10.86 1.97
CA PHE A 254 0.65 9.58 2.27
C PHE A 254 2.16 9.74 2.39
N ASP A 255 2.69 9.39 3.56
CA ASP A 255 4.12 9.49 3.83
C ASP A 255 4.72 8.14 4.25
N ASP A 256 5.64 7.67 3.41
CA ASP A 256 6.51 6.50 3.58
C ASP A 256 7.99 6.89 3.47
N GLY A 257 8.34 8.13 3.80
CA GLY A 257 9.69 8.69 3.58
C GLY A 257 10.81 7.85 4.21
N PHE A 258 10.52 7.14 5.31
CA PHE A 258 11.45 6.20 5.94
C PHE A 258 11.85 5.03 5.04
N GLU A 259 11.02 4.60 4.07
CA GLU A 259 11.37 3.50 3.17
C GLU A 259 12.54 3.87 2.25
N ARG A 260 12.64 5.15 1.88
CA ARG A 260 13.64 5.66 0.94
C ARG A 260 14.84 6.28 1.63
N HIS A 261 14.64 6.85 2.81
CA HIS A 261 15.66 7.66 3.48
C HIS A 261 16.01 7.09 4.85
N THR A 262 17.23 6.58 4.99
CA THR A 262 17.72 5.95 6.23
C THR A 262 17.72 6.92 7.42
N THR A 263 17.96 8.22 7.20
CA THR A 263 17.86 9.25 8.26
C THR A 263 16.45 9.34 8.86
N LEU A 264 15.42 8.99 8.09
CA LEU A 264 14.03 9.02 8.53
C LEU A 264 13.59 7.72 9.24
N LYS A 265 14.38 6.63 9.18
CA LYS A 265 14.14 5.38 9.94
C LYS A 265 14.48 5.56 11.42
N SER A 266 13.69 6.36 12.13
CA SER A 266 13.88 6.67 13.55
C SER A 266 12.55 6.92 14.25
N ASN A 267 12.45 6.47 15.51
CA ASN A 267 11.32 6.74 16.39
C ASN A 267 11.13 8.23 16.72
N ALA A 268 12.12 9.07 16.41
CA ALA A 268 11.98 10.53 16.48
C ALA A 268 11.05 11.08 15.39
N TYR A 269 10.92 10.39 14.26
CA TYR A 269 10.14 10.86 13.12
C TYR A 269 8.87 10.02 12.91
N TYR A 270 8.97 8.69 12.96
CA TYR A 270 7.82 7.80 12.74
C TYR A 270 7.63 6.86 13.92
N LYS A 271 6.38 6.59 14.29
CA LYS A 271 6.10 5.51 15.24
C LYS A 271 6.55 4.18 14.64
N SER A 272 6.97 3.25 15.48
CA SER A 272 7.32 1.91 15.03
C SER A 272 6.87 0.84 16.01
N ILE A 273 6.81 -0.38 15.50
CA ILE A 273 6.56 -1.61 16.26
C ILE A 273 7.57 -2.68 15.81
N VAL A 274 7.70 -3.73 16.61
CA VAL A 274 8.50 -4.90 16.28
C VAL A 274 7.56 -5.99 15.77
N VAL A 275 7.78 -6.48 14.55
CA VAL A 275 6.87 -7.41 13.87
C VAL A 275 7.63 -8.60 13.26
N GLY A 276 6.87 -9.64 12.92
CA GLY A 276 7.32 -10.75 12.10
C GLY A 276 8.32 -11.70 12.79
N LYS A 277 8.61 -12.80 12.11
CA LYS A 277 9.48 -13.89 12.62
C LYS A 277 10.90 -13.42 12.98
N LYS A 278 11.42 -12.41 12.26
CA LYS A 278 12.77 -11.86 12.46
C LYS A 278 12.82 -10.74 13.49
N LYS A 279 11.68 -10.35 14.09
CA LYS A 279 11.58 -9.20 15.01
C LYS A 279 12.13 -7.92 14.37
N GLU A 280 11.68 -7.64 13.16
CA GLU A 280 12.09 -6.45 12.42
C GLU A 280 11.30 -5.21 12.89
N ILE A 281 11.93 -4.05 12.80
CA ILE A 281 11.30 -2.77 13.13
C ILE A 281 10.47 -2.32 11.93
N TYR A 282 9.17 -2.22 12.13
CA TYR A 282 8.22 -1.69 11.16
C TYR A 282 7.83 -0.27 11.56
N TYR A 283 8.12 0.69 10.69
CA TYR A 283 7.75 2.09 10.87
C TYR A 283 6.36 2.33 10.26
N ALA A 284 5.53 3.10 10.97
CA ALA A 284 4.18 3.42 10.56
C ALA A 284 4.20 4.42 9.39
N PRO A 285 3.62 4.11 8.22
CA PRO A 285 3.28 5.13 7.26
C PRO A 285 2.25 6.10 7.85
N VAL A 286 2.25 7.31 7.33
CA VAL A 286 1.31 8.35 7.73
C VAL A 286 0.28 8.56 6.64
N ILE A 287 -0.97 8.65 7.05
CA ILE A 287 -2.08 9.07 6.21
C ILE A 287 -2.73 10.33 6.78
N GLY A 288 -3.11 11.27 5.93
CA GLY A 288 -3.87 12.47 6.31
C GLY A 288 -5.04 12.70 5.36
N LEU A 289 -6.26 12.68 5.89
CA LEU A 289 -7.52 12.83 5.13
C LEU A 289 -8.34 14.01 5.64
N ASN A 290 -8.96 14.77 4.73
CA ASN A 290 -10.00 15.71 5.15
C ASN A 290 -11.27 14.93 5.48
N LYS A 291 -12.11 15.50 6.34
CA LYS A 291 -13.40 14.89 6.69
C LYS A 291 -14.23 14.64 5.42
N GLY A 292 -14.71 13.41 5.25
CA GLY A 292 -15.46 12.95 4.09
C GLY A 292 -14.61 12.37 2.97
N ASP A 293 -13.29 12.55 3.00
CA ASP A 293 -12.40 11.94 2.01
C ASP A 293 -12.30 10.42 2.21
N ILE A 294 -12.06 9.71 1.11
CA ILE A 294 -11.79 8.27 1.08
C ILE A 294 -10.44 8.07 0.39
N ALA A 295 -9.54 7.35 1.05
CA ALA A 295 -8.27 6.95 0.48
C ALA A 295 -8.21 5.44 0.23
N THR A 296 -7.64 5.09 -0.91
CA THR A 296 -7.32 3.71 -1.26
C THR A 296 -5.86 3.43 -0.89
N ILE A 297 -5.63 2.47 -0.01
CA ILE A 297 -4.29 2.10 0.49
C ILE A 297 -4.00 0.67 0.11
N LYS A 298 -2.80 0.41 -0.41
CA LYS A 298 -2.34 -0.95 -0.68
C LYS A 298 -1.99 -1.67 0.62
N VAL A 299 -2.39 -2.92 0.69
CA VAL A 299 -2.03 -3.84 1.77
C VAL A 299 -1.16 -4.94 1.19
N ASP A 300 -0.01 -5.15 1.81
CA ASP A 300 0.93 -6.22 1.44
C ASP A 300 1.10 -7.16 2.64
N SER A 301 0.81 -8.43 2.40
CA SER A 301 1.04 -9.55 3.31
C SER A 301 1.82 -10.68 2.62
N ASN A 302 2.71 -10.38 1.68
CA ASN A 302 3.45 -11.36 0.86
C ASN A 302 4.33 -12.31 1.69
N ASP A 303 4.67 -11.92 2.93
CA ASP A 303 5.39 -12.77 3.89
C ASP A 303 4.45 -13.71 4.69
N PHE A 304 3.14 -13.75 4.36
CA PHE A 304 2.15 -14.56 5.06
C PHE A 304 2.25 -16.04 4.70
N ASN A 305 2.35 -16.88 5.73
CA ASN A 305 2.44 -18.32 5.54
C ASN A 305 1.08 -18.91 5.16
N ASP A 306 0.99 -19.49 3.96
CA ASP A 306 -0.21 -20.16 3.44
C ASP A 306 -0.80 -21.22 4.36
N ILE A 307 0.01 -21.78 5.28
CA ILE A 307 -0.49 -22.74 6.27
C ILE A 307 -1.54 -22.14 7.21
N ALA A 308 -1.52 -20.81 7.43
CA ALA A 308 -2.49 -20.13 8.29
C ALA A 308 -3.93 -20.24 7.77
N ARG A 309 -4.13 -20.55 6.48
CA ARG A 309 -5.45 -20.88 5.90
C ARG A 309 -6.05 -22.17 6.46
N LYS A 310 -5.24 -22.99 7.13
CA LYS A 310 -5.67 -24.19 7.85
C LYS A 310 -5.89 -23.94 9.35
N ASP A 311 -5.85 -22.69 9.79
CA ASP A 311 -6.17 -22.27 11.15
C ASP A 311 -7.59 -21.67 11.19
N PRO A 312 -8.57 -22.38 11.77
CA PRO A 312 -9.94 -21.88 11.85
C PRO A 312 -10.11 -20.68 12.77
N ASP A 313 -9.18 -20.46 13.70
CA ASP A 313 -9.26 -19.33 14.64
C ASP A 313 -8.60 -18.08 14.08
N PHE A 314 -7.70 -18.16 13.09
CA PHE A 314 -6.95 -17.00 12.62
C PHE A 314 -7.86 -15.87 12.13
N LYS A 315 -7.73 -14.71 12.79
CA LYS A 315 -8.32 -13.44 12.35
C LYS A 315 -7.35 -12.30 12.56
N LEU A 316 -7.21 -11.45 11.54
CA LEU A 316 -6.66 -10.10 11.72
C LEU A 316 -7.78 -9.11 11.98
N VAL A 317 -7.52 -8.18 12.88
CA VAL A 317 -8.43 -7.07 13.19
C VAL A 317 -7.71 -5.77 12.91
N PHE A 318 -8.25 -4.99 11.99
CA PHE A 318 -7.86 -3.62 11.72
C PHE A 318 -8.76 -2.72 12.56
N LYS A 319 -8.16 -1.94 13.46
CA LYS A 319 -8.90 -1.20 14.48
C LYS A 319 -8.30 0.19 14.70
N PRO A 320 -9.13 1.25 14.68
CA PRO A 320 -8.67 2.54 15.12
C PRO A 320 -8.53 2.60 16.64
N SER A 321 -7.51 3.29 17.13
CA SER A 321 -7.32 3.56 18.56
C SER A 321 -8.45 4.42 19.15
N ILE A 322 -9.17 5.17 18.30
CA ILE A 322 -10.38 5.92 18.66
C ILE A 322 -11.54 5.51 17.74
N LYS A 323 -12.63 5.03 18.35
CA LYS A 323 -13.83 4.59 17.62
C LYS A 323 -14.56 5.76 16.95
N ASN A 324 -15.33 5.44 15.90
CA ASN A 324 -16.22 6.37 15.19
C ASN A 324 -15.53 7.56 14.49
N LYS A 325 -14.20 7.54 14.33
CA LYS A 325 -13.46 8.57 13.58
C LYS A 325 -13.16 8.18 12.13
N ILE A 326 -13.03 6.89 11.88
CA ILE A 326 -12.73 6.33 10.55
C ILE A 326 -13.59 5.11 10.25
N LYS A 327 -13.75 4.79 8.97
CA LYS A 327 -14.16 3.45 8.52
C LYS A 327 -13.09 2.84 7.63
N MET A 328 -12.98 1.53 7.70
CA MET A 328 -12.17 0.69 6.81
C MET A 328 -13.12 -0.25 6.07
N ASN A 329 -13.15 -0.19 4.73
CA ASN A 329 -14.09 -0.96 3.90
C ASN A 329 -15.55 -0.84 4.38
N LYS A 330 -15.98 0.39 4.72
CA LYS A 330 -17.31 0.74 5.26
C LYS A 330 -17.61 0.21 6.67
N GLN A 331 -16.64 -0.37 7.36
CA GLN A 331 -16.77 -0.92 8.72
C GLN A 331 -15.94 -0.09 9.72
N LEU A 332 -16.38 0.01 10.98
CA LEU A 332 -15.62 0.73 12.03
C LEU A 332 -14.40 -0.06 12.53
N GLU A 333 -14.48 -1.38 12.46
CA GLU A 333 -13.40 -2.34 12.69
C GLU A 333 -13.53 -3.37 11.56
N LEU A 334 -12.42 -3.74 10.92
CA LEU A 334 -12.39 -4.69 9.81
C LEU A 334 -11.73 -5.98 10.30
N GLU A 335 -12.49 -7.07 10.31
CA GLU A 335 -11.98 -8.41 10.62
C GLU A 335 -11.75 -9.18 9.32
N VAL A 336 -10.57 -9.80 9.20
CA VAL A 336 -10.11 -10.45 7.96
C VAL A 336 -9.62 -11.86 8.29
N SER A 337 -10.13 -12.87 7.59
CA SER A 337 -9.63 -14.25 7.70
C SER A 337 -8.31 -14.45 6.96
N ALA A 338 -7.69 -15.63 7.09
CA ALA A 338 -6.49 -15.97 6.32
C ALA A 338 -6.76 -15.98 4.81
N ASP A 339 -7.92 -16.48 4.37
CA ASP A 339 -8.32 -16.49 2.96
C ASP A 339 -8.57 -15.07 2.44
N ASP A 340 -9.31 -14.25 3.21
CA ASP A 340 -9.60 -12.87 2.84
C ASP A 340 -8.31 -12.05 2.76
N LEU A 341 -7.38 -12.21 3.71
CA LEU A 341 -6.12 -11.49 3.75
C LEU A 341 -5.28 -11.72 2.49
N LYS A 342 -5.25 -12.96 1.99
CA LYS A 342 -4.50 -13.31 0.77
C LYS A 342 -5.01 -12.61 -0.49
N THR A 343 -6.28 -12.19 -0.47
CA THR A 343 -6.90 -11.45 -1.58
C THR A 343 -7.03 -9.94 -1.31
N LEU A 344 -6.73 -9.51 -0.08
CA LEU A 344 -6.83 -8.12 0.36
C LEU A 344 -5.62 -7.33 -0.13
N ASN A 345 -5.68 -6.89 -1.39
CA ASN A 345 -4.64 -6.04 -1.98
C ASN A 345 -4.83 -4.55 -1.64
N LEU A 346 -6.06 -4.15 -1.32
CA LEU A 346 -6.45 -2.76 -1.11
C LEU A 346 -7.40 -2.65 0.08
N ILE A 347 -7.29 -1.55 0.82
CA ILE A 347 -8.29 -1.11 1.80
C ILE A 347 -8.73 0.31 1.48
N LEU A 348 -10.01 0.59 1.72
CA LEU A 348 -10.58 1.93 1.67
C LEU A 348 -10.65 2.49 3.08
N ILE A 349 -10.00 3.62 3.33
CA ILE A 349 -10.04 4.35 4.60
C ILE A 349 -10.86 5.62 4.39
N GLU A 350 -11.96 5.75 5.13
CA GLU A 350 -12.88 6.90 5.07
C GLU A 350 -12.78 7.73 6.35
N ALA A 351 -12.64 9.05 6.19
CA ALA A 351 -12.61 10.01 7.28
C ALA A 351 -14.04 10.44 7.69
N LEU A 352 -14.48 10.09 8.90
CA LEU A 352 -15.84 10.44 9.35
C LEU A 352 -15.88 11.78 10.09
N GLU A 353 -14.90 12.02 10.94
CA GLU A 353 -14.86 13.18 11.82
C GLU A 353 -13.45 13.74 11.97
N TYR A 354 -13.38 15.02 12.29
CA TYR A 354 -12.13 15.65 12.69
C TYR A 354 -11.61 15.04 13.99
N ILE A 355 -10.28 14.90 14.05
CA ILE A 355 -9.52 14.60 15.27
C ILE A 355 -9.04 15.92 15.89
N ASN A 356 -8.58 16.82 15.02
CA ASN A 356 -8.02 18.11 15.40
C ASN A 356 -8.89 19.25 14.88
N THR A 357 -8.88 20.38 15.58
CA THR A 357 -9.57 21.61 15.17
C THR A 357 -8.63 22.54 14.40
N SER A 358 -9.15 23.58 13.75
CA SER A 358 -8.32 24.58 13.06
C SER A 358 -7.41 25.37 14.02
N GLU A 359 -7.76 25.44 15.30
CA GLU A 359 -6.98 26.12 16.35
C GLU A 359 -5.86 25.24 16.94
N THR A 360 -5.90 23.93 16.66
CA THR A 360 -4.92 22.98 17.19
C THR A 360 -3.54 23.26 16.59
N ARG A 361 -2.56 23.64 17.41
CA ARG A 361 -1.19 23.88 16.93
C ARG A 361 -0.41 22.59 16.66
N MET A 362 -0.48 21.63 17.58
CA MET A 362 0.17 20.33 17.45
C MET A 362 -0.89 19.29 17.10
N LEU A 363 -0.79 18.71 15.92
CA LEU A 363 -1.75 17.73 15.43
C LEU A 363 -1.55 16.38 16.13
N ASP A 364 -2.61 15.87 16.72
CA ASP A 364 -2.63 14.53 17.31
C ASP A 364 -3.09 13.50 16.27
N PRO A 365 -2.37 12.37 16.12
CA PRO A 365 -2.84 11.25 15.32
C PRO A 365 -3.75 10.33 16.12
N ILE A 366 -4.59 9.58 15.41
CA ILE A 366 -5.04 8.26 15.88
C ILE A 366 -4.22 7.17 15.18
N LEU A 367 -4.21 5.97 15.77
CA LEU A 367 -3.54 4.82 15.17
C LEU A 367 -4.58 3.92 14.53
N ILE A 368 -4.27 3.38 13.36
CA ILE A 368 -4.94 2.19 12.83
C ILE A 368 -4.00 1.04 13.15
N GLU A 369 -4.38 0.22 14.11
CA GLU A 369 -3.61 -0.95 14.53
C GLU A 369 -4.16 -2.20 13.86
N VAL A 370 -3.26 -3.06 13.42
CA VAL A 370 -3.58 -4.40 12.91
C VAL A 370 -3.04 -5.39 13.90
N PHE A 371 -3.91 -6.22 14.46
CA PHE A 371 -3.48 -7.25 15.39
C PHE A 371 -4.12 -8.60 15.06
N VAL A 372 -3.40 -9.64 15.43
CA VAL A 372 -3.94 -11.00 15.46
C VAL A 372 -4.90 -11.12 16.63
N LYS A 373 -6.15 -11.46 16.37
CA LYS A 373 -7.23 -11.51 17.38
C LYS A 373 -6.94 -12.48 18.52
N GLU A 374 -6.26 -13.59 18.22
CA GLU A 374 -6.03 -14.67 19.17
C GLU A 374 -4.94 -14.33 20.18
N THR A 375 -3.87 -13.66 19.73
CA THR A 375 -2.67 -13.33 20.52
C THR A 375 -2.64 -11.88 20.99
N ASN A 376 -3.45 -10.99 20.40
CA ASN A 376 -3.29 -9.53 20.47
C ASN A 376 -1.90 -9.05 20.00
N GLU A 377 -1.19 -9.84 19.20
CA GLU A 377 0.09 -9.45 18.62
C GLU A 377 -0.15 -8.38 17.55
N ASN A 378 0.49 -7.23 17.69
CA ASN A 378 0.43 -6.16 16.71
C ASN A 378 1.33 -6.50 15.51
N VAL A 379 0.76 -6.52 14.31
CA VAL A 379 1.38 -6.97 13.07
C VAL A 379 1.48 -5.88 12.00
N GLY A 380 0.94 -4.70 12.27
CA GLY A 380 0.95 -3.56 11.35
C GLY A 380 0.29 -2.34 11.98
N ILE A 381 0.74 -1.15 11.59
CA ILE A 381 0.20 0.13 12.09
C ILE A 381 0.21 1.21 11.02
N ILE A 382 -0.73 2.14 11.09
CA ILE A 382 -0.73 3.41 10.33
C ILE A 382 -0.98 4.56 11.31
N GLU A 383 -0.25 5.67 11.17
CA GLU A 383 -0.61 6.93 11.83
C GLU A 383 -1.60 7.71 10.96
N TYR A 384 -2.76 8.03 11.50
CA TYR A 384 -3.83 8.74 10.79
C TYR A 384 -4.05 10.13 11.37
N TYR A 385 -4.08 11.13 10.48
CA TYR A 385 -4.38 12.53 10.80
C TYR A 385 -5.66 12.99 10.09
N CYS A 386 -6.47 13.77 10.80
CA CYS A 386 -7.61 14.48 10.23
C CYS A 386 -7.84 15.76 11.05
N SER A 387 -7.72 16.91 10.40
CA SER A 387 -7.90 18.22 11.02
C SER A 387 -8.95 19.01 10.26
N GLU A 388 -9.68 19.86 10.97
CA GLU A 388 -10.41 20.94 10.31
C GLU A 388 -9.43 21.82 9.53
N PRO A 389 -9.69 22.10 8.24
CA PRO A 389 -8.78 22.90 7.43
C PRO A 389 -8.68 24.35 7.90
N ILE A 390 -7.49 24.92 7.84
CA ILE A 390 -7.29 26.36 8.02
C ILE A 390 -7.46 27.05 6.67
N LYS A 391 -8.28 28.10 6.66
CA LYS A 391 -8.52 28.89 5.46
C LYS A 391 -7.45 29.96 5.29
N LYS A 392 -6.79 29.99 4.13
CA LYS A 392 -5.84 31.03 3.73
C LYS A 392 -6.28 31.71 2.44
N GLN A 393 -5.93 32.99 2.29
CA GLN A 393 -6.23 33.76 1.09
C GLN A 393 -4.94 34.11 0.37
N ILE A 394 -4.90 33.79 -0.92
CA ILE A 394 -3.82 34.19 -1.83
C ILE A 394 -4.38 35.26 -2.75
N HIS A 395 -3.64 36.36 -2.90
CA HIS A 395 -3.94 37.42 -3.85
C HIS A 395 -2.85 37.47 -4.93
N LEU A 396 -3.15 36.91 -6.11
CA LEU A 396 -2.25 36.91 -7.25
C LEU A 396 -2.23 38.30 -7.92
N ILE A 397 -1.04 38.84 -8.15
CA ILE A 397 -0.86 40.09 -8.89
C ILE A 397 -0.20 39.75 -10.23
N TYR A 398 -1.02 39.56 -11.27
CA TYR A 398 -0.52 39.33 -12.62
C TYR A 398 0.07 40.62 -13.16
N THR A 399 1.39 40.61 -13.39
CA THR A 399 2.17 41.82 -13.65
C THR A 399 2.64 41.87 -15.08
N LYS A 400 2.30 42.96 -15.78
CA LYS A 400 2.84 43.28 -17.10
C LYS A 400 3.58 44.62 -17.06
N PHE A 401 4.51 44.80 -17.98
CA PHE A 401 5.22 46.07 -18.19
C PHE A 401 4.54 46.90 -19.28
N LYS A 402 4.91 48.19 -19.37
CA LYS A 402 4.32 49.15 -20.31
C LYS A 402 4.40 48.69 -21.77
N ASP A 403 5.49 48.01 -22.12
CA ASP A 403 5.78 47.49 -23.45
C ASP A 403 5.25 46.07 -23.70
N ASP A 404 4.66 45.42 -22.68
CA ASP A 404 4.04 44.11 -22.83
C ASP A 404 2.63 44.21 -23.42
N LYS A 405 2.30 43.26 -24.30
CA LYS A 405 0.96 43.19 -24.94
C LYS A 405 -0.08 42.47 -24.09
N THR A 406 0.34 41.56 -23.24
CA THR A 406 -0.53 40.65 -22.48
C THR A 406 -0.02 40.47 -21.06
N TYR A 407 -0.92 40.11 -20.15
CA TYR A 407 -0.55 39.67 -18.81
C TYR A 407 0.04 38.25 -18.83
N PRO A 408 0.92 37.93 -17.87
CA PRO A 408 1.39 36.56 -17.64
C PRO A 408 0.20 35.64 -17.38
N ALA A 409 0.26 34.40 -17.90
CA ALA A 409 -0.76 33.39 -17.67
C ALA A 409 -0.17 31.98 -17.48
N PRO A 410 0.74 31.76 -16.50
CA PRO A 410 1.29 30.43 -16.24
C PRO A 410 0.24 29.44 -15.70
N PHE A 411 -0.83 29.98 -15.09
CA PHE A 411 -2.01 29.28 -14.59
C PHE A 411 -3.10 30.30 -14.26
N THR A 412 -4.33 29.82 -14.19
CA THR A 412 -5.52 30.57 -13.72
C THR A 412 -5.70 30.44 -12.20
N ASN A 413 -6.51 31.32 -11.61
CA ASN A 413 -6.89 31.21 -10.19
C ASN A 413 -7.52 29.84 -9.87
N PHE A 414 -8.37 29.33 -10.76
CA PHE A 414 -9.05 28.06 -10.57
C PHE A 414 -8.07 26.89 -10.57
N GLU A 415 -7.13 26.86 -11.52
CA GLU A 415 -6.13 25.79 -11.61
C GLU A 415 -5.23 25.76 -10.37
N LEU A 416 -4.72 26.92 -9.94
CA LEU A 416 -3.91 27.00 -8.73
C LEU A 416 -4.70 26.60 -7.49
N GLN A 417 -5.89 27.17 -7.28
CA GLN A 417 -6.73 26.87 -6.12
C GLN A 417 -7.08 25.38 -6.07
N ASN A 418 -7.49 24.79 -7.20
CA ASN A 418 -7.83 23.39 -7.27
C ASN A 418 -6.62 22.51 -6.96
N PHE A 419 -5.45 22.81 -7.53
CA PHE A 419 -4.24 22.04 -7.24
C PHE A 419 -3.83 22.12 -5.77
N LEU A 420 -3.82 23.31 -5.17
CA LEU A 420 -3.51 23.48 -3.74
C LEU A 420 -4.50 22.73 -2.84
N ASN A 421 -5.80 22.79 -3.16
CA ASN A 421 -6.87 22.23 -2.32
C ASN A 421 -7.18 20.75 -2.61
N LYS A 422 -6.57 20.15 -3.64
CA LYS A 422 -6.81 18.75 -4.00
C LYS A 422 -5.57 17.90 -4.15
N SER A 423 -4.39 18.45 -4.37
CA SER A 423 -3.20 17.67 -4.72
C SER A 423 -1.91 18.12 -4.01
N SER A 424 -1.99 19.09 -3.11
CA SER A 424 -0.83 19.69 -2.44
C SER A 424 -1.12 20.04 -0.99
N HIS A 425 -1.58 21.25 -0.69
CA HIS A 425 -1.68 21.74 0.69
C HIS A 425 -2.91 21.25 1.44
N ASN A 426 -3.88 20.63 0.76
CA ASN A 426 -4.92 19.84 1.39
C ASN A 426 -4.34 18.73 2.29
N GLN A 427 -3.16 18.20 1.94
CA GLN A 427 -2.42 17.22 2.74
C GLN A 427 -1.92 17.80 4.07
N LEU A 428 -1.83 19.13 4.19
CA LEU A 428 -1.44 19.86 5.40
C LEU A 428 -2.66 20.45 6.14
N PHE A 429 -3.88 20.12 5.70
CA PHE A 429 -5.14 20.67 6.18
C PHE A 429 -5.20 22.20 6.03
N ILE A 430 -4.81 22.69 4.86
CA ILE A 430 -4.95 24.10 4.48
C ILE A 430 -5.86 24.18 3.25
N GLU A 431 -6.85 25.06 3.32
CA GLU A 431 -7.75 25.37 2.23
C GLU A 431 -7.49 26.81 1.75
N TYR A 432 -7.12 26.94 0.48
CA TYR A 432 -6.87 28.23 -0.14
C TYR A 432 -8.09 28.78 -0.87
N VAL A 433 -8.25 30.09 -0.77
CA VAL A 433 -9.08 30.88 -1.66
C VAL A 433 -8.16 31.79 -2.47
N VAL A 434 -8.22 31.69 -3.80
CA VAL A 434 -7.34 32.42 -4.70
C VAL A 434 -8.12 33.55 -5.37
N GLN A 435 -7.69 34.77 -5.10
CA GLN A 435 -8.12 35.98 -5.78
C GLN A 435 -7.00 36.51 -6.65
N SER A 436 -7.34 37.36 -7.61
CA SER A 436 -6.33 37.98 -8.44
C SER A 436 -6.71 39.38 -8.90
N GLU A 437 -5.68 40.12 -9.27
CA GLU A 437 -5.80 41.37 -9.99
C GLU A 437 -4.72 41.50 -11.04
N ASN A 438 -4.94 42.43 -11.96
CA ASN A 438 -3.97 42.82 -12.98
C ASN A 438 -3.23 44.08 -12.53
N PHE A 439 -1.91 44.09 -12.71
CA PHE A 439 -1.06 45.23 -12.41
C PHE A 439 -0.14 45.56 -13.58
N GLU A 440 -0.19 46.80 -14.04
CA GLU A 440 0.72 47.31 -15.07
C GLU A 440 1.79 48.20 -14.42
N VAL A 441 3.05 47.82 -14.62
CA VAL A 441 4.21 48.64 -14.25
C VAL A 441 4.35 49.76 -15.27
N ASN A 442 4.37 51.00 -14.83
CA ASN A 442 4.48 52.19 -15.69
C ASN A 442 5.95 52.45 -16.12
N GLU A 443 6.65 51.40 -16.52
CA GLU A 443 8.03 51.40 -16.98
C GLU A 443 8.20 50.30 -18.03
N GLU A 444 9.11 50.50 -18.98
CA GLU A 444 9.48 49.45 -19.95
C GLU A 444 10.23 48.31 -19.25
N ARG A 445 9.94 47.06 -19.63
CA ARG A 445 10.49 45.85 -19.01
C ARG A 445 12.01 45.88 -18.89
N MET A 446 12.69 46.29 -19.96
CA MET A 446 14.15 46.34 -20.00
C MET A 446 14.73 47.32 -18.98
N ILE A 447 14.05 48.45 -18.75
CA ILE A 447 14.47 49.45 -17.78
C ILE A 447 14.25 48.89 -16.37
N PHE A 448 13.09 48.29 -16.11
CA PHE A 448 12.80 47.69 -14.81
C PHE A 448 13.77 46.55 -14.46
N VAL A 449 14.06 45.65 -15.41
CA VAL A 449 14.93 44.49 -15.17
C VAL A 449 16.40 44.91 -14.99
N ASN A 450 16.79 46.08 -15.51
CA ASN A 450 18.18 46.54 -15.42
C ASN A 450 18.62 46.70 -13.96
N GLY A 451 19.83 46.19 -13.65
CA GLY A 451 20.40 46.22 -12.30
C GLY A 451 19.79 45.25 -11.28
N LYS A 452 18.75 44.48 -11.62
CA LYS A 452 18.17 43.45 -10.75
C LYS A 452 18.78 42.08 -11.05
N ASN A 453 19.30 41.41 -10.01
CA ASN A 453 20.07 40.16 -10.17
C ASN A 453 19.59 39.02 -9.26
N SER A 454 18.62 39.27 -8.37
CA SER A 454 18.05 38.26 -7.49
C SER A 454 16.52 38.30 -7.50
N THR A 455 15.88 37.18 -7.13
CA THR A 455 14.42 37.10 -6.97
C THR A 455 13.91 38.12 -5.94
N ASN A 456 14.69 38.39 -4.88
CA ASN A 456 14.40 39.45 -3.91
C ASN A 456 14.31 40.83 -4.58
N ASP A 457 15.26 41.19 -5.45
CA ASP A 457 15.29 42.50 -6.11
C ASP A 457 14.02 42.73 -6.95
N PHE A 458 13.55 41.67 -7.62
CA PHE A 458 12.34 41.73 -8.43
C PHE A 458 11.10 41.90 -7.56
N PHE A 459 10.94 41.10 -6.51
CA PHE A 459 9.80 41.22 -5.60
C PHE A 459 9.71 42.60 -4.96
N TYR A 460 10.78 43.07 -4.32
CA TYR A 460 10.76 44.39 -3.66
C TYR A 460 10.62 45.53 -4.67
N GLY A 461 11.15 45.36 -5.89
CA GLY A 461 10.90 46.26 -7.00
C GLY A 461 9.41 46.37 -7.33
N LEU A 462 8.75 45.24 -7.61
CA LEU A 462 7.33 45.23 -7.97
C LEU A 462 6.42 45.66 -6.83
N LYS A 463 6.74 45.25 -5.60
CA LYS A 463 6.04 45.70 -4.40
C LYS A 463 6.06 47.22 -4.27
N ARG A 464 7.22 47.85 -4.50
CA ARG A 464 7.35 49.31 -4.48
C ARG A 464 6.55 49.98 -5.61
N GLU A 465 6.57 49.42 -6.82
CA GLU A 465 5.78 49.98 -7.94
C GLU A 465 4.27 49.88 -7.69
N LYS A 466 3.78 48.76 -7.15
CA LYS A 466 2.35 48.54 -6.87
C LYS A 466 1.88 49.33 -5.66
N PHE A 467 2.73 49.44 -4.62
CA PHE A 467 2.40 50.05 -3.34
C PHE A 467 3.39 51.18 -2.99
N PRO A 468 3.37 52.32 -3.71
CA PRO A 468 4.43 53.33 -3.69
C PRO A 468 4.50 54.22 -2.42
N LYS A 469 3.72 53.95 -1.37
CA LYS A 469 3.76 54.74 -0.13
C LYS A 469 4.82 54.21 0.86
N VAL A 470 6.02 54.77 0.70
CA VAL A 470 7.13 55.05 1.65
C VAL A 470 7.74 53.90 2.46
N GLU A 471 9.06 53.78 2.26
CA GLU A 471 10.15 53.16 3.04
C GLU A 471 9.79 52.16 4.14
N LYS A 472 10.25 50.92 3.92
CA LYS A 472 11.01 50.11 4.89
C LYS A 472 10.54 50.07 6.36
N ASP A 473 9.28 50.30 6.70
CA ASP A 473 8.76 49.93 8.03
C ASP A 473 7.24 49.69 8.03
N SER A 474 6.93 48.42 8.32
CA SER A 474 5.72 47.77 8.86
C SER A 474 4.26 48.16 8.50
N GLU A 475 3.88 49.34 8.03
CA GLU A 475 2.45 49.63 7.78
C GLU A 475 2.21 50.48 6.53
N VAL A 476 1.87 49.83 5.41
CA VAL A 476 1.35 50.48 4.21
C VAL A 476 -0.18 50.51 4.30
N PRO A 477 -0.86 51.66 4.17
CA PRO A 477 -2.32 51.79 4.39
C PRO A 477 -3.22 50.94 3.48
N GLU A 478 -2.70 50.42 2.35
CA GLU A 478 -3.43 49.61 1.36
C GLU A 478 -2.91 48.16 1.26
N TYR A 479 -1.77 47.86 1.86
CA TYR A 479 -1.24 46.49 1.91
C TYR A 479 -1.82 45.83 3.16
N ASP A 480 -2.86 45.03 2.95
CA ASP A 480 -3.47 44.28 4.03
C ASP A 480 -2.45 43.23 4.48
N TYR A 481 -1.81 43.47 5.63
CA TYR A 481 -0.83 42.55 6.20
C TYR A 481 -1.44 41.19 6.59
N LYS A 482 -2.75 41.01 6.42
CA LYS A 482 -3.45 39.74 6.60
C LYS A 482 -3.70 39.01 5.27
N LYS A 483 -3.29 39.60 4.13
CA LYS A 483 -3.38 39.00 2.80
C LYS A 483 -1.99 38.68 2.27
N ASP A 484 -1.87 37.53 1.65
CA ASP A 484 -0.64 37.13 0.99
C ASP A 484 -0.63 37.55 -0.47
N TYR A 485 0.36 38.34 -0.86
CA TYR A 485 0.47 38.94 -2.19
C TYR A 485 1.53 38.23 -3.02
N TYR A 486 1.11 37.53 -4.07
CA TYR A 486 2.01 36.74 -4.91
C TYR A 486 2.08 37.33 -6.32
N PHE A 487 3.20 37.99 -6.63
CA PHE A 487 3.42 38.61 -7.94
C PHE A 487 3.69 37.56 -9.00
N VAL A 488 2.94 37.55 -10.09
CA VAL A 488 3.14 36.63 -11.21
C VAL A 488 3.69 37.41 -12.40
N THR A 489 4.82 36.98 -12.96
CA THR A 489 5.53 37.71 -14.03
C THR A 489 6.06 36.78 -15.11
N ASP A 490 6.25 37.31 -16.31
CA ASP A 490 6.96 36.62 -17.40
C ASP A 490 8.46 36.97 -17.46
N ILE A 491 9.03 37.50 -16.38
CA ILE A 491 10.45 37.85 -16.35
C ILE A 491 11.28 36.57 -16.33
N GLU A 492 12.18 36.44 -17.31
CA GLU A 492 13.11 35.34 -17.46
C GLU A 492 14.53 35.89 -17.31
N LYS A 493 15.24 35.48 -16.25
CA LYS A 493 16.58 35.99 -15.91
C LYS A 493 17.50 34.84 -15.51
N ALA A 494 18.66 34.74 -16.18
CA ALA A 494 19.68 33.76 -15.82
C ALA A 494 20.32 34.11 -14.45
N LYS A 495 20.40 33.11 -13.57
CA LYS A 495 21.11 33.13 -12.28
C LYS A 495 22.60 32.88 -12.47
N THR A 496 22.97 32.00 -13.40
CA THR A 496 24.36 31.69 -13.73
C THR A 496 24.61 31.85 -15.22
N THR A 497 25.86 32.07 -15.58
CA THR A 497 26.34 32.05 -16.96
C THR A 497 27.28 30.85 -17.10
N ASN A 498 27.12 30.07 -18.15
CA ASN A 498 28.02 28.96 -18.46
C ASN A 498 29.38 29.52 -18.94
N GLU A 499 30.41 28.67 -18.97
CA GLU A 499 31.76 29.08 -19.41
C GLU A 499 31.80 29.61 -20.86
N ASP A 500 30.86 29.17 -21.70
CA ASP A 500 30.70 29.61 -23.08
C ASP A 500 29.91 30.94 -23.23
N GLY A 501 29.53 31.57 -22.13
CA GLY A 501 28.74 32.81 -22.12
C GLY A 501 27.23 32.60 -22.33
N SER A 502 26.76 31.36 -22.50
CA SER A 502 25.33 31.05 -22.58
C SER A 502 24.66 31.13 -21.21
N ALA A 503 23.34 31.33 -21.20
CA ALA A 503 22.56 31.32 -19.97
C ALA A 503 22.61 29.93 -19.30
N GLY A 504 23.00 29.88 -18.03
CA GLY A 504 22.99 28.70 -17.19
C GLY A 504 21.62 28.49 -16.53
N SER A 505 21.62 28.32 -15.20
CA SER A 505 20.39 28.21 -14.40
C SER A 505 19.62 29.53 -14.41
N TYR A 506 18.29 29.48 -14.34
CA TYR A 506 17.42 30.67 -14.28
C TYR A 506 16.95 30.94 -12.85
N LEU A 507 16.63 32.21 -12.58
CA LEU A 507 15.93 32.59 -11.35
C LEU A 507 14.52 31.98 -11.36
N GLY A 508 14.14 31.38 -10.23
CA GLY A 508 12.81 30.82 -10.00
C GLY A 508 11.93 31.75 -9.17
N GLY A 509 10.85 31.17 -8.64
CA GLY A 509 10.02 31.83 -7.65
C GLY A 509 10.72 32.01 -6.31
N ALA A 510 10.11 32.80 -5.44
CA ALA A 510 10.43 32.84 -4.03
C ALA A 510 9.17 33.20 -3.23
N HIS A 511 9.03 32.62 -2.05
CA HIS A 511 8.19 33.13 -0.99
C HIS A 511 8.98 33.26 0.31
N TRP A 512 8.84 34.40 0.99
CA TRP A 512 9.56 34.62 2.25
C TRP A 512 8.68 34.27 3.44
N ILE A 513 9.25 33.51 4.37
CA ILE A 513 8.62 33.17 5.66
C ILE A 513 8.31 34.46 6.43
N GLY A 514 7.11 34.58 6.98
CA GLY A 514 6.68 35.75 7.77
C GLY A 514 6.56 37.06 6.97
N SER A 515 6.66 36.99 5.64
CA SER A 515 6.37 38.11 4.73
C SER A 515 5.05 37.84 4.02
N ASN A 516 4.25 38.88 3.87
CA ASN A 516 2.96 38.85 3.17
C ASN A 516 3.11 38.86 1.65
N GLY A 517 4.03 38.07 1.12
CA GLY A 517 4.12 37.90 -0.30
C GLY A 517 5.33 37.18 -0.83
N GLY A 518 5.22 36.85 -2.11
CA GLY A 518 6.22 36.19 -2.91
C GLY A 518 6.17 36.65 -4.37
N ILE A 519 6.99 36.03 -5.19
CA ILE A 519 7.03 36.27 -6.62
C ILE A 519 7.21 34.95 -7.37
N HIS A 520 6.55 34.86 -8.51
CA HIS A 520 6.76 33.86 -9.53
C HIS A 520 7.45 34.52 -10.73
N LEU A 521 8.69 34.10 -10.97
CA LEU A 521 9.42 34.43 -12.19
C LEU A 521 9.24 33.29 -13.20
N LYS A 522 9.31 33.63 -14.49
CA LYS A 522 9.22 32.63 -15.54
C LYS A 522 10.45 31.74 -15.50
N THR A 523 10.22 30.49 -15.10
CA THR A 523 11.26 29.46 -15.03
C THR A 523 10.99 28.32 -15.98
N LYS A 524 12.06 27.69 -16.45
CA LYS A 524 12.03 26.49 -17.30
C LYS A 524 12.50 25.31 -16.46
N SER A 525 11.60 24.39 -16.15
CA SER A 525 11.98 23.14 -15.48
C SER A 525 12.59 22.17 -16.49
N PRO A 526 13.80 21.64 -16.25
CA PRO A 526 14.44 20.67 -17.15
C PRO A 526 13.77 19.28 -17.12
N ILE A 527 12.97 18.99 -16.09
CA ILE A 527 12.29 17.70 -15.91
C ILE A 527 10.77 17.77 -16.12
N GLY A 528 10.25 18.93 -16.57
CA GLY A 528 8.84 19.10 -16.90
C GLY A 528 7.91 19.46 -15.74
N GLU A 529 8.43 20.02 -14.64
CA GLU A 529 7.59 20.55 -13.56
C GLU A 529 6.66 21.64 -14.11
N THR A 530 5.40 21.60 -13.68
CA THR A 530 4.41 22.62 -14.03
C THR A 530 4.64 23.88 -13.20
N GLN A 531 4.24 25.05 -13.73
CA GLN A 531 4.32 26.31 -12.99
C GLN A 531 3.44 26.31 -11.73
N ILE A 532 2.38 25.51 -11.71
CA ILE A 532 1.49 25.32 -10.56
C ILE A 532 2.21 24.53 -9.45
N GLU A 533 2.96 23.48 -9.78
CA GLU A 533 3.76 22.74 -8.80
C GLU A 533 4.85 23.62 -8.18
N LEU A 534 5.47 24.48 -8.99
CA LEU A 534 6.45 25.45 -8.53
C LEU A 534 5.81 26.52 -7.64
N ALA A 535 4.62 27.04 -7.99
CA ALA A 535 3.90 27.94 -7.11
C ALA A 535 3.53 27.28 -5.77
N ALA A 536 3.11 26.00 -5.79
CA ALA A 536 2.85 25.25 -4.57
C ALA A 536 4.11 25.06 -3.71
N HIS A 537 5.27 24.84 -4.31
CA HIS A 537 6.55 24.84 -3.59
C HIS A 537 6.79 26.17 -2.86
N GLU A 538 6.58 27.30 -3.54
CA GLU A 538 6.73 28.62 -2.93
C GLU A 538 5.73 28.84 -1.77
N PHE A 539 4.48 28.39 -1.90
CA PHE A 539 3.53 28.45 -0.80
C PHE A 539 3.89 27.52 0.37
N GLY A 540 4.69 26.47 0.12
CA GLY A 540 5.33 25.69 1.19
C GLY A 540 6.30 26.54 2.02
N HIS A 541 7.11 27.39 1.38
CA HIS A 541 7.95 28.36 2.08
C HIS A 541 7.11 29.39 2.84
N TRP A 542 5.97 29.85 2.30
CA TRP A 542 5.08 30.77 3.01
C TRP A 542 4.67 30.22 4.38
N ILE A 543 4.37 28.93 4.46
CA ILE A 543 3.98 28.26 5.71
C ILE A 543 5.19 27.71 6.50
N GLY A 544 6.37 28.29 6.31
CA GLY A 544 7.54 28.02 7.16
C GLY A 544 8.32 26.75 6.81
N LEU A 545 8.05 26.10 5.66
CA LEU A 545 8.74 24.87 5.31
C LEU A 545 10.08 25.18 4.61
N PRO A 546 11.21 24.65 5.11
CA PRO A 546 12.49 24.75 4.40
C PRO A 546 12.57 23.70 3.28
N HIS A 547 13.57 23.86 2.40
CA HIS A 547 13.93 22.83 1.43
C HIS A 547 14.26 21.50 2.12
N THR A 548 14.15 20.37 1.41
CA THR A 548 14.57 19.04 1.94
C THR A 548 16.07 18.81 1.85
N PHE A 549 16.78 19.45 0.92
CA PHE A 549 18.21 19.24 0.64
C PHE A 549 19.13 20.24 1.39
N GLU A 550 20.44 20.09 1.22
CA GLU A 550 21.44 20.97 1.83
C GLU A 550 21.49 22.30 1.09
N GLU A 551 21.22 23.39 1.82
CA GLU A 551 21.34 24.75 1.29
C GLU A 551 22.62 25.40 1.80
N LYS A 552 23.22 26.24 0.96
CA LYS A 552 24.41 27.03 1.31
C LYS A 552 24.10 28.52 1.21
N ASP A 553 24.62 29.29 2.15
CA ASP A 553 24.57 30.74 2.10
C ASP A 553 25.49 31.29 0.99
N ASN A 554 25.49 32.62 0.81
CA ASN A 554 26.33 33.30 -0.17
C ASN A 554 27.85 33.14 0.08
N TYR A 555 28.24 32.62 1.24
CA TYR A 555 29.63 32.35 1.63
C TYR A 555 30.00 30.86 1.55
N GLY A 556 29.07 30.02 1.11
CA GLY A 556 29.26 28.57 0.99
C GLY A 556 29.06 27.78 2.28
N ASN A 557 28.60 28.42 3.37
CA ASN A 557 28.30 27.73 4.62
C ASN A 557 26.96 27.02 4.54
N VAL A 558 26.88 25.81 5.08
CA VAL A 558 25.61 25.07 5.17
C VAL A 558 24.63 25.78 6.09
N ILE A 559 23.46 26.11 5.56
CA ILE A 559 22.35 26.68 6.31
C ILE A 559 21.78 25.58 7.20
N LYS A 560 21.89 25.78 8.52
CA LYS A 560 21.34 24.83 9.50
C LYS A 560 19.83 25.00 9.56
N LYS A 561 19.10 23.90 9.37
CA LYS A 561 17.65 23.85 9.58
C LYS A 561 17.35 23.75 11.07
N THR A 562 16.29 24.45 11.49
CA THR A 562 15.79 24.36 12.86
C THR A 562 15.16 22.98 13.08
N LEU A 563 15.44 22.37 14.23
CA LEU A 563 14.75 21.14 14.62
C LEU A 563 13.23 21.38 14.62
N PRO A 564 12.43 20.40 14.15
CA PRO A 564 12.85 19.04 13.81
C PRO A 564 13.21 18.83 12.34
N PHE A 565 13.18 19.86 11.49
CA PHE A 565 13.48 19.69 10.06
C PHE A 565 14.86 19.08 9.81
N ILE A 566 14.93 18.23 8.78
CA ILE A 566 16.16 17.51 8.42
C ILE A 566 16.64 17.88 7.02
N THR A 567 17.91 17.57 6.78
CA THR A 567 18.49 17.55 5.44
C THR A 567 18.57 16.12 4.94
N ILE A 568 18.00 15.89 3.77
CA ILE A 568 18.18 14.66 2.99
C ILE A 568 19.35 14.93 2.04
N HIS A 569 20.44 14.19 2.23
CA HIS A 569 21.62 14.33 1.37
C HIS A 569 21.41 13.58 0.05
N ASN A 570 22.02 14.05 -1.04
CA ASN A 570 21.93 13.40 -2.35
C ASN A 570 22.38 11.92 -2.32
N SER A 571 23.31 11.58 -1.43
CA SER A 571 23.77 10.20 -1.18
C SER A 571 22.68 9.28 -0.60
N GLN A 572 21.59 9.85 -0.10
CA GLN A 572 20.43 9.18 0.46
C GLN A 572 19.24 9.16 -0.51
N GLY A 573 19.48 9.60 -1.76
CA GLY A 573 18.48 9.79 -2.81
C GLY A 573 17.70 11.10 -2.67
N GLU A 574 17.26 11.64 -3.81
CA GLU A 574 16.27 12.73 -3.86
C GLU A 574 14.97 12.26 -3.20
N SER A 575 14.19 13.19 -2.63
CA SER A 575 12.88 12.84 -2.07
C SER A 575 11.87 12.36 -3.14
N LYS A 576 12.22 12.56 -4.43
CA LYS A 576 11.51 12.21 -5.67
C LYS A 576 10.12 12.83 -5.86
N PHE A 577 9.45 13.20 -4.78
CA PHE A 577 8.06 13.66 -4.80
C PHE A 577 7.74 14.74 -3.75
N ASN A 578 8.70 15.15 -2.92
CA ASN A 578 8.41 16.13 -1.87
C ASN A 578 8.22 17.53 -2.47
N PHE A 579 7.23 18.27 -2.00
CA PHE A 579 6.99 19.62 -2.48
C PHE A 579 8.16 20.58 -2.24
N MET A 580 8.96 20.37 -1.20
CA MET A 580 10.11 21.23 -0.84
C MET A 580 11.44 20.77 -1.44
N ASP A 581 11.42 19.92 -2.45
CA ASP A 581 12.60 19.52 -3.21
C ASP A 581 12.61 20.21 -4.59
N TYR A 582 13.75 20.15 -5.28
CA TYR A 582 13.90 20.68 -6.64
C TYR A 582 13.98 19.56 -7.66
N GLN A 583 13.51 19.84 -8.88
CA GLN A 583 13.60 18.90 -10.00
C GLN A 583 12.94 17.56 -9.68
N VAL A 584 11.76 17.62 -9.05
CA VAL A 584 10.93 16.45 -8.73
C VAL A 584 9.49 16.66 -9.16
N ASN A 585 8.78 15.57 -9.48
CA ASN A 585 7.34 15.61 -9.70
C ASN A 585 6.64 15.65 -8.35
N ARG A 586 6.12 16.81 -7.93
CA ARG A 586 5.69 17.05 -6.55
C ARG A 586 4.34 16.39 -6.27
N LYS A 587 4.27 15.56 -5.24
CA LYS A 587 3.04 14.81 -4.88
C LYS A 587 2.78 14.67 -3.39
N THR A 588 3.77 14.88 -2.53
CA THR A 588 3.58 14.58 -1.10
C THR A 588 4.37 15.50 -0.19
N TRP A 589 3.98 15.50 1.08
CA TRP A 589 4.73 16.10 2.18
C TRP A 589 5.19 15.02 3.12
N PHE A 590 6.22 15.31 3.90
CA PHE A 590 6.60 14.48 5.02
C PHE A 590 5.74 14.83 6.25
N LYS A 591 5.53 13.84 7.13
CA LYS A 591 4.93 14.01 8.45
C LYS A 591 5.58 15.15 9.22
N ILE A 592 6.89 15.28 9.11
CA ILE A 592 7.63 16.34 9.78
C ILE A 592 7.22 17.73 9.28
N GLN A 593 6.88 17.88 8.00
CA GLN A 593 6.35 19.12 7.43
C GLN A 593 4.88 19.33 7.83
N LEU A 594 4.08 18.25 7.90
CA LEU A 594 2.72 18.31 8.46
C LEU A 594 2.71 18.85 9.90
N LEU A 595 3.63 18.39 10.73
CA LEU A 595 3.64 18.70 12.17
C LEU A 595 4.32 20.03 12.52
N ASN A 596 5.09 20.62 11.61
CA ASN A 596 5.96 21.77 11.91
C ASN A 596 5.80 22.93 10.92
N ASN A 597 4.69 22.99 10.18
CA ASN A 597 4.36 24.17 9.39
C ASN A 597 3.74 25.27 10.26
N GLU A 598 3.82 26.50 9.77
CA GLU A 598 3.18 27.67 10.36
C GLU A 598 1.78 27.91 9.75
N ARG A 599 0.95 26.86 9.64
CA ARG A 599 -0.41 26.99 9.08
C ARG A 599 -1.30 28.05 9.74
N THR A 600 -0.99 28.44 10.98
CA THR A 600 -1.74 29.47 11.75
C THR A 600 -1.08 30.85 11.76
N SER A 601 0.15 31.00 11.23
CA SER A 601 0.76 32.33 11.07
C SER A 601 0.14 33.05 9.87
N ASN A 602 -0.09 34.35 10.02
CA ASN A 602 -0.44 35.26 8.93
C ASN A 602 0.81 36.02 8.56
#